data_AF-A0A3M8EDK5-F1
#
_entry.id   AF-A0A3M8EDK5-F1
#
_cell.length_a   1.000
_cell.length_b   1.000
_cell.length_c   1.000
_cell.angle_alpha   90.00
_cell.angle_beta   90.00
_cell.angle_gamma   90.00
#
_symmetry.space_group_name_H-M   'P 1'
#
loop_
_entity.id
_entity.type
_entity.pdbx_description
1 polymer ?
#
loop_
_entity_poly.entity_id
_entity_poly.type
_entity_poly.pdbx_seq_one_letter_code
_entity_poly.pdbx_strand_id
1 'polypeptide(L)'
;MHERILTIETLEQIETTLENLLKSTASIKDIDELTKSADGILRLNGICMSFIIIGEEIKRIDRYTKKQFLSRLVGKSNKRRADISD
;
A
#
# COMPACT_ATOMS: atom_id res chain seq x y z
N MET A 1 -23.99 -3.63 4.99
CA MET A 1 -23.94 -3.63 3.49
C MET A 1 -23.08 -2.46 3.02
N HIS A 2 -23.29 -1.27 3.60
CA HIS A 2 -22.48 -0.07 3.40
C HIS A 2 -20.98 -0.27 3.69
N GLU A 3 -20.62 -0.97 4.77
CA GLU A 3 -19.23 -1.20 5.18
C GLU A 3 -18.43 -2.01 4.15
N ARG A 4 -19.10 -2.93 3.45
CA ARG A 4 -18.51 -3.73 2.39
C ARG A 4 -18.24 -2.88 1.15
N ILE A 5 -19.16 -1.98 0.80
CA ILE A 5 -18.99 -1.04 -0.33
C ILE A 5 -17.82 -0.11 -0.02
N LEU A 6 -17.80 0.51 1.15
CA LEU A 6 -16.71 1.39 1.59
C LEU A 6 -15.34 0.68 1.59
N THR A 7 -15.31 -0.59 1.98
CA THR A 7 -14.09 -1.40 1.93
C THR A 7 -13.61 -1.62 0.50
N ILE A 8 -14.52 -1.91 -0.44
CA ILE A 8 -14.18 -2.09 -1.85
C ILE A 8 -13.67 -0.78 -2.45
N GLU A 9 -14.37 0.34 -2.24
CA GLU A 9 -13.95 1.67 -2.72
C GLU A 9 -12.56 2.05 -2.18
N THR A 10 -12.28 1.71 -0.91
CA THR A 10 -10.97 1.98 -0.32
C THR A 10 -9.88 1.12 -0.95
N LEU A 11 -10.17 -0.14 -1.31
CA LEU A 11 -9.23 -1.01 -2.01
C LEU A 11 -8.92 -0.49 -3.43
N GLU A 12 -9.93 -0.01 -4.15
CA GLU A 12 -9.78 0.61 -5.47
C GLU A 12 -8.91 1.88 -5.43
N GLN A 13 -9.05 2.69 -4.37
CA GLN A 13 -8.20 3.86 -4.13
C GLN A 13 -6.74 3.47 -3.87
N ILE A 14 -6.51 2.41 -3.09
CA ILE A 14 -5.17 1.86 -2.85
C ILE A 14 -4.56 1.37 -4.16
N GLU A 15 -5.31 0.61 -4.97
CA GLU A 15 -4.87 0.11 -6.28
C GLU A 15 -4.48 1.27 -7.21
N THR A 16 -5.34 2.26 -7.35
CA THR A 16 -5.07 3.46 -8.17
C THR A 16 -3.81 4.19 -7.71
N THR A 17 -3.62 4.32 -6.38
CA THR A 17 -2.44 4.99 -5.82
C THR A 17 -1.16 4.19 -6.11
N LEU A 18 -1.22 2.87 -5.99
CA LEU A 18 -0.10 1.97 -6.31
C LEU A 18 0.26 2.00 -7.80
N GLU A 19 -0.74 2.03 -8.70
CA GLU A 19 -0.49 2.17 -10.14
C GLU A 19 0.22 3.48 -10.48
N ASN A 20 -0.22 4.58 -9.88
CA ASN A 20 0.40 5.89 -10.06
C ASN A 20 1.82 5.90 -9.50
N LEU A 21 2.06 5.23 -8.38
CA LEU A 21 3.39 5.08 -7.79
C LEU A 21 4.32 4.23 -8.68
N LEU A 22 3.82 3.14 -9.26
CA LEU A 22 4.58 2.33 -10.20
C LEU A 22 4.97 3.15 -11.44
N LYS A 23 4.04 3.91 -12.02
CA LYS A 23 4.32 4.82 -13.14
C LYS A 23 5.33 5.90 -12.75
N SER A 24 5.18 6.49 -11.57
CA SER A 24 6.05 7.56 -11.09
C SER A 24 7.45 7.08 -10.69
N THR A 25 7.64 5.77 -10.50
CA THR A 25 8.94 5.17 -10.14
C THR A 25 9.62 4.44 -11.30
N ALA A 26 8.89 4.09 -12.36
CA ALA A 26 9.39 3.29 -13.49
C ALA A 26 10.63 3.86 -14.20
N SER A 27 10.82 5.18 -14.20
CA SER A 27 11.96 5.83 -14.86
C SER A 27 13.18 6.02 -13.95
N ILE A 28 13.09 5.68 -12.66
CA ILE A 28 14.20 5.82 -11.70
C ILE A 28 15.20 4.70 -11.96
N LYS A 29 16.44 5.04 -12.28
CA LYS A 29 17.49 4.05 -12.60
C LYS A 29 18.35 3.67 -11.40
N ASP A 30 18.55 4.62 -10.50
CA ASP A 30 19.35 4.44 -9.30
C ASP A 30 18.89 5.38 -8.19
N ILE A 31 19.49 5.22 -7.01
CA ILE A 31 19.15 6.03 -5.84
C ILE A 31 19.70 7.46 -5.93
N ASP A 32 20.74 7.69 -6.71
CA ASP A 32 21.36 9.00 -6.84
C ASP A 32 20.44 10.00 -7.55
N GLU A 33 19.63 9.53 -8.51
CA GLU A 33 18.56 10.31 -9.15
C GLU A 33 17.55 10.89 -8.14
N LEU A 34 17.43 10.28 -6.95
CA LEU A 34 16.52 10.70 -5.88
C LEU A 34 17.21 11.49 -4.77
N THR A 35 18.53 11.35 -4.57
CA THR A 35 19.20 11.89 -3.39
C THR A 35 20.21 12.99 -3.68
N LYS A 36 20.67 13.15 -4.94
CA LYS A 36 21.73 14.12 -5.30
C LYS A 36 21.22 15.48 -5.77
N SER A 37 19.91 15.65 -5.97
CA SER A 37 19.32 16.91 -6.41
C SER A 37 18.09 17.28 -5.58
N ALA A 38 17.79 18.57 -5.50
CA ALA A 38 16.58 19.06 -4.82
C ALA A 38 15.30 18.53 -5.46
N ASP A 39 15.29 18.39 -6.80
CA ASP A 39 14.17 17.80 -7.55
C ASP A 39 14.01 16.30 -7.27
N GLY A 40 15.12 15.56 -7.22
CA GLY A 40 15.13 14.15 -6.83
C GLY A 40 14.56 13.93 -5.43
N ILE A 41 14.97 14.77 -4.46
CA ILE A 41 14.47 14.70 -3.08
C ILE A 41 12.98 15.05 -3.03
N LEU A 42 12.52 16.03 -3.81
CA LEU A 42 11.10 16.36 -3.91
C LEU A 42 10.29 15.19 -4.46
N ARG A 43 10.81 14.49 -5.48
CA ARG A 43 10.19 13.29 -6.04
C ARG A 43 10.16 12.13 -5.03
N LEU A 44 11.26 11.93 -4.28
CA LEU A 44 11.32 10.96 -3.19
C LEU A 44 10.28 11.26 -2.12
N ASN A 45 10.12 12.52 -1.72
CA ASN A 45 9.09 12.93 -0.77
C ASN A 45 7.68 12.61 -1.29
N GLY A 46 7.42 12.82 -2.58
CA GLY A 46 6.16 12.41 -3.23
C GLY A 46 5.91 10.91 -3.14
N ILE A 47 6.93 10.08 -3.43
CA ILE A 47 6.88 8.62 -3.28
C ILE A 47 6.54 8.23 -1.83
N CYS A 48 7.24 8.80 -0.85
CA CYS A 48 6.98 8.56 0.56
C CYS A 48 5.56 8.97 0.96
N MET A 49 5.06 10.09 0.44
CA MET A 49 3.70 10.56 0.70
C MET A 49 2.65 9.59 0.15
N SER A 50 2.86 9.01 -1.03
CA SER A 50 1.99 7.95 -1.56
C SER A 50 1.90 6.76 -0.62
N PHE A 51 3.02 6.32 -0.03
CA PHE A 51 3.01 5.23 0.96
C PHE A 51 2.28 5.60 2.25
N ILE A 52 2.39 6.84 2.73
CA ILE A 52 1.64 7.31 3.90
C ILE A 52 0.12 7.26 3.62
N ILE A 53 -0.31 7.73 2.45
CA ILE A 53 -1.73 7.70 2.03
C ILE A 53 -2.24 6.26 1.99
N ILE A 54 -1.49 5.34 1.35
CA ILE A 54 -1.84 3.92 1.31
C ILE A 54 -1.98 3.35 2.73
N GLY A 55 -1.07 3.70 3.64
CA GLY A 55 -1.12 3.28 5.04
C GLY A 55 -2.38 3.76 5.76
N GLU A 56 -2.82 4.99 5.52
CA GLU A 56 -4.06 5.53 6.09
C GLU A 56 -5.31 4.84 5.52
N GLU A 57 -5.32 4.51 4.23
CA GLU A 57 -6.41 3.77 3.61
C GLU A 57 -6.49 2.32 4.13
N ILE A 58 -5.35 1.67 4.39
CA ILE A 58 -5.32 0.36 5.06
C ILE A 58 -5.92 0.44 6.48
N LYS A 59 -5.60 1.49 7.25
CA LYS A 59 -6.23 1.72 8.57
C LYS A 59 -7.73 1.95 8.44
N ARG A 60 -8.18 2.61 7.37
CA ARG A 60 -9.59 2.85 7.09
C ARG A 60 -10.34 1.54 6.83
N ILE A 61 -9.75 0.62 6.05
CA ILE A 61 -10.27 -0.75 5.86
C ILE A 61 -10.37 -1.48 7.21
N ASP A 62 -9.36 -1.37 8.07
CA ASP A 62 -9.37 -2.01 9.38
C ASP A 62 -10.55 -1.51 10.25
N ARG A 63 -10.86 -0.20 10.18
CA ARG A 63 -12.04 0.39 10.85
C ARG A 63 -13.35 -0.13 10.27
N TYR A 64 -13.53 -0.11 8.95
CA TYR A 64 -14.77 -0.57 8.30
C TYR A 64 -15.04 -2.05 8.52
N THR A 65 -13.98 -2.85 8.60
CA THR A 65 -14.06 -4.31 8.78
C THR A 65 -13.98 -4.75 10.24
N LYS A 66 -14.03 -3.81 11.19
CA LYS A 66 -13.94 -4.06 12.65
C LYS A 66 -12.73 -4.92 13.04
N LYS A 67 -11.59 -4.66 12.40
CA LYS A 67 -10.32 -5.37 12.58
C LYS A 67 -10.31 -6.85 12.22
N GLN A 68 -11.37 -7.33 11.55
CA GLN A 68 -11.49 -8.75 11.20
C GLN A 68 -10.86 -9.10 9.85
N PHE A 69 -10.73 -8.13 8.94
CA PHE A 69 -10.24 -8.42 7.59
C PHE A 69 -8.73 -8.66 7.58
N LEU A 70 -7.94 -7.71 8.10
CA LEU A 70 -6.48 -7.82 8.13
C LEU A 70 -6.01 -8.96 9.04
N SER A 71 -6.64 -9.15 10.20
CA SER A 71 -6.32 -10.27 11.11
C SER A 71 -6.53 -11.63 10.45
N ARG A 72 -7.60 -11.80 9.66
CA ARG A 72 -7.81 -13.02 8.86
C ARG A 72 -6.76 -13.20 7.77
N LEU A 73 -6.30 -12.12 7.12
CA LEU A 73 -5.24 -12.20 6.10
C LEU A 73 -3.89 -12.61 6.70
N VAL A 74 -3.52 -12.03 7.85
CA VAL A 74 -2.29 -12.41 8.56
C VAL A 74 -2.37 -13.86 9.05
N GLY A 75 -3.49 -14.27 9.64
CA GLY A 75 -3.71 -15.67 10.05
C GLY A 75 -3.61 -16.67 8.89
N LYS A 76 -4.12 -16.30 7.70
CA LYS A 76 -3.98 -17.11 6.48
C LYS A 76 -2.55 -17.13 5.91
N SER A 77 -1.79 -16.06 6.05
CA SER A 77 -0.39 -16.00 5.61
C SER A 77 0.51 -16.88 6.49
N ASN A 78 0.25 -16.93 7.80
CA ASN A 78 0.95 -17.85 8.70
C ASN A 78 0.60 -19.32 8.44
N LYS A 79 -0.66 -19.62 8.10
CA LYS A 79 -1.07 -20.99 7.73
C LYS A 79 -0.41 -21.46 6.43
N ARG A 80 -0.37 -20.61 5.39
CA ARG A 80 0.32 -20.94 4.11
C ARG A 80 1.83 -21.16 4.23
N ARG A 81 2.50 -20.61 5.26
CA ARG A 81 3.93 -20.88 5.52
C ARG A 81 4.17 -22.19 6.25
N ALA A 82 3.24 -22.63 7.08
CA ALA A 82 3.32 -23.92 7.75
C ALA A 82 3.15 -25.10 6.77
N ASP A 83 2.28 -24.93 5.76
CA ASP A 83 2.01 -25.96 4.74
C ASP A 83 3.14 -26.18 3.71
N ILE A 84 4.27 -25.44 3.81
CA ILE A 84 5.46 -25.57 2.93
C ILE A 84 6.67 -26.14 3.70
N SER A 85 6.52 -26.45 4.99
CA SER A 85 7.59 -26.99 5.85
C SER A 85 7.45 -28.48 6.20
N ASP A 86 6.62 -29.24 5.46
CA ASP A 86 6.58 -30.71 5.49
C ASP A 86 7.01 -31.31 4.13
#